data_AF-A0A1Y3T6K1-F1
#
_entry.id   AF-A0A1Y3T6K1-F1
#
_cell.length_a   1.000
_cell.length_b   1.000
_cell.length_c   1.000
_cell.angle_alpha   90.00
_cell.angle_beta   90.00
_cell.angle_gamma   90.00
#
_symmetry.space_group_name_H-M   'P 1'
#
loop_
_entity.id
_entity.type
_entity.pdbx_description
1 polymer ?
#
loop_
_entity_poly.entity_id
_entity_poly.type
_entity_poly.pdbx_seq_one_letter_code
_entity_poly.pdbx_strand_id
1 'polypeptide(L)'
;MITPRHLVKTIKGQYRIIVISDIHGHLDRFQALLKKVKYTPEDYLIILGDFVEKGDQVIETIHYVQELSKRDRVFVLMGNCEWALDALLTIPELANQIQGYLKRVSSNGCIREVYHRLHLDQGHETMLGIQKQIADYLHDEIAFISHLPVTLKLNQFLFVHAGIEKRKDYKNSSLSSLLEMKYFYHQGHLLDDMVIVGHLPTSNYYPNQICNDIIIDEKKKIICIDGGTGVKSISQLNALIIESKDGVIHYSQEYVQPLPYHHVISDVEISQNEKHKIAYPHFEVEVIKKGEEFSECYQKETQQYLKIKNEFLYKRHHQTYCLDDYTDYFISAKKGDLVKVIGIYSHYAYVIHQGEVGWIDVKCINL
;
A
#
# COMPACT_ATOMS: atom_id res chain seq x y z
N MET A 1 -20.40 -19.28 1.26
CA MET A 1 -20.07 -17.94 0.73
C MET A 1 -20.67 -16.91 1.66
N ILE A 2 -19.81 -16.12 2.32
CA ILE A 2 -20.25 -14.99 3.13
C ILE A 2 -20.88 -13.97 2.17
N THR A 3 -22.12 -13.56 2.44
CA THR A 3 -22.78 -12.54 1.63
C THR A 3 -22.09 -11.19 1.88
N PRO A 4 -21.58 -10.50 0.83
CA PRO A 4 -20.90 -9.22 1.01
C PRO A 4 -21.82 -8.21 1.70
N ARG A 5 -21.32 -7.56 2.75
CA ARG A 5 -22.07 -6.56 3.52
C ARG A 5 -21.77 -5.16 2.97
N HIS A 6 -22.81 -4.41 2.65
CA HIS A 6 -22.70 -3.05 2.12
C HIS A 6 -23.33 -2.04 3.09
N LEU A 7 -22.60 -1.00 3.47
CA LEU A 7 -23.12 0.10 4.28
C LEU A 7 -23.63 1.24 3.40
N VAL A 8 -24.70 1.89 3.85
CA VAL A 8 -25.21 3.14 3.28
C VAL A 8 -25.42 4.13 4.42
N LYS A 9 -24.83 5.32 4.29
CA LYS A 9 -24.93 6.41 5.26
C LYS A 9 -25.15 7.75 4.55
N THR A 10 -25.70 8.71 5.27
CA THR A 10 -25.90 10.07 4.79
C THR A 10 -25.54 11.01 5.90
N ILE A 11 -24.72 12.02 5.59
CA ILE A 11 -24.36 13.08 6.52
C ILE A 11 -25.05 14.37 6.07
N LYS A 12 -25.69 15.06 7.00
CA LYS A 12 -26.28 16.38 6.78
C LYS A 12 -25.36 17.48 7.30
N GLY A 13 -25.39 18.64 6.66
CA GLY A 13 -24.58 19.80 7.06
C GLY A 13 -23.11 19.66 6.65
N GLN A 14 -22.26 20.42 7.33
CA GLN A 14 -20.81 20.40 7.09
C GLN A 14 -20.19 19.15 7.70
N TYR A 15 -19.21 18.58 7.01
CA TYR A 15 -18.50 17.39 7.49
C TYR A 15 -17.07 17.34 6.97
N ARG A 16 -16.24 16.58 7.68
CA ARG A 16 -14.87 16.26 7.30
C ARG A 16 -14.67 14.76 7.38
N ILE A 17 -14.23 14.17 6.27
CA ILE A 17 -13.92 12.73 6.14
C ILE A 17 -12.42 12.60 5.95
N ILE A 18 -11.80 11.72 6.72
CA ILE A 18 -10.41 11.29 6.58
C ILE A 18 -10.44 9.85 6.11
N VAL A 19 -9.82 9.55 4.97
CA VAL A 19 -9.79 8.23 4.34
C VAL A 19 -8.34 7.76 4.27
N ILE A 20 -8.07 6.58 4.82
CA ILE A 20 -6.74 5.96 4.86
C ILE A 20 -6.91 4.51 4.40
N SER A 21 -5.99 3.99 3.58
CA SER A 21 -6.00 2.60 3.12
C SER A 21 -4.63 1.94 3.34
N ASP A 22 -4.59 0.61 3.25
CA ASP A 22 -3.37 -0.18 3.08
C ASP A 22 -2.30 0.13 4.16
N ILE A 23 -2.72 0.10 5.43
CA ILE A 23 -1.86 0.38 6.60
C ILE A 23 -0.85 -0.75 6.81
N HIS A 24 -1.23 -1.99 6.50
CA HIS A 24 -0.38 -3.17 6.52
C HIS A 24 0.46 -3.30 7.80
N GLY A 25 -0.17 -3.24 8.98
CA GLY A 25 0.52 -3.46 10.26
C GLY A 25 1.59 -2.42 10.64
N HIS A 26 1.60 -1.24 10.02
CA HIS A 26 2.49 -0.13 10.40
C HIS A 26 1.77 0.86 11.32
N LEU A 27 1.52 0.43 12.57
CA LEU A 27 0.76 1.21 13.56
C LEU A 27 1.41 2.58 13.83
N ASP A 28 2.74 2.63 13.88
CA ASP A 28 3.53 3.84 14.06
C ASP A 28 3.19 4.91 13.00
N ARG A 29 3.16 4.51 11.72
CA ARG A 29 2.81 5.37 10.59
C ARG A 29 1.35 5.79 10.68
N PHE A 30 0.46 4.87 11.04
CA PHE A 30 -0.97 5.17 11.17
C PHE A 30 -1.25 6.21 12.26
N GLN A 31 -0.66 6.04 13.45
CA GLN A 31 -0.77 7.01 14.54
C GLN A 31 -0.15 8.36 14.18
N ALA A 32 1.03 8.36 13.55
CA ALA A 32 1.67 9.57 13.07
C ALA A 32 0.79 10.32 12.05
N LEU A 33 0.13 9.59 11.15
CA LEU A 33 -0.75 10.18 10.14
C LEU A 33 -2.00 10.78 10.78
N LEU A 34 -2.68 10.06 11.69
CA LEU A 34 -3.83 10.59 12.44
C LEU A 34 -3.47 11.86 13.22
N LYS A 35 -2.27 11.90 13.82
CA LYS A 35 -1.75 13.10 14.49
C LYS A 35 -1.51 14.24 13.49
N LYS A 36 -0.89 13.95 12.35
CA LYS A 36 -0.57 14.95 11.30
C LYS A 36 -1.83 15.60 10.74
N VAL A 37 -2.86 14.81 10.46
CA VAL A 37 -4.16 15.31 9.97
C VAL A 37 -5.03 15.90 11.09
N LYS A 38 -4.55 15.91 12.34
CA LYS A 38 -5.27 16.41 13.52
C LYS A 38 -6.66 15.77 13.63
N TYR A 39 -6.71 14.44 13.54
CA TYR A 39 -7.95 13.69 13.68
C TYR A 39 -8.60 13.93 15.05
N THR A 40 -9.91 14.14 15.04
CA THR A 40 -10.78 14.30 16.21
C THR A 40 -11.99 13.38 16.10
N PRO A 41 -12.68 13.06 17.21
CA PRO A 41 -13.93 12.29 17.16
C PRO A 41 -15.07 12.94 16.36
N GLU A 42 -14.97 14.23 16.02
CA GLU A 42 -15.93 14.90 15.15
C GLU A 42 -15.70 14.60 13.66
N ASP A 43 -14.50 14.16 13.29
CA ASP A 43 -14.22 13.73 11.92
C ASP A 43 -14.81 12.35 11.65
N TYR A 44 -15.22 12.12 10.40
CA TYR A 44 -15.50 10.77 9.91
C TYR A 44 -14.18 10.13 9.49
N LEU A 45 -13.85 8.97 10.03
CA LEU A 45 -12.65 8.21 9.66
C LEU A 45 -13.06 6.96 8.90
N ILE A 46 -12.48 6.77 7.72
CA ILE A 46 -12.69 5.59 6.89
C ILE A 46 -11.36 4.88 6.72
N ILE A 47 -11.28 3.65 7.21
CA ILE A 47 -10.17 2.73 6.97
C ILE A 47 -10.58 1.80 5.84
N LEU A 48 -9.91 1.93 4.69
CA LEU A 48 -10.31 1.36 3.40
C LEU A 48 -9.65 0.00 3.13
N GLY A 49 -9.61 -0.87 4.15
CA GLY A 49 -9.02 -2.21 4.07
C GLY A 49 -7.49 -2.24 4.13
N ASP A 50 -6.97 -3.47 4.12
CA ASP A 50 -5.55 -3.85 4.15
C ASP A 50 -4.78 -3.19 5.31
N PHE A 51 -5.35 -3.26 6.52
CA PHE A 51 -4.67 -2.86 7.75
C PHE A 51 -3.88 -4.00 8.40
N VAL A 52 -4.05 -5.24 7.94
CA VAL A 52 -3.28 -6.40 8.40
C VAL A 52 -2.10 -6.76 7.48
N GLU A 53 -1.25 -7.69 7.94
CA GLU A 53 -0.09 -8.26 7.22
C GLU A 53 1.06 -7.29 6.90
N LYS A 54 2.20 -7.85 6.46
CA LYS A 54 3.45 -7.17 6.00
C LYS A 54 4.27 -6.43 7.06
N GLY A 55 3.62 -5.62 7.89
CA GLY A 55 4.25 -4.89 8.99
C GLY A 55 4.64 -5.78 10.17
N ASP A 56 5.30 -5.19 11.14
CA ASP A 56 5.75 -5.81 12.39
C ASP A 56 4.83 -5.50 13.59
N GLN A 57 3.81 -4.64 13.41
CA GLN A 57 2.85 -4.26 14.46
C GLN A 57 1.42 -4.68 14.08
N VAL A 58 1.25 -5.87 13.49
CA VAL A 58 -0.04 -6.29 12.89
C VAL A 58 -1.12 -6.45 13.96
N ILE A 59 -0.85 -7.19 15.04
CA ILE A 59 -1.83 -7.44 16.11
C ILE A 59 -2.20 -6.11 16.79
N GLU A 60 -1.22 -5.27 17.09
CA GLU A 60 -1.42 -3.95 17.69
C GLU A 60 -2.22 -3.04 16.76
N THR A 61 -2.00 -3.13 15.44
CA THR A 61 -2.80 -2.41 14.45
C THR A 61 -4.25 -2.86 14.48
N ILE A 62 -4.52 -4.18 14.53
CA ILE A 62 -5.89 -4.72 14.64
C ILE A 62 -6.57 -4.18 15.90
N HIS A 63 -5.92 -4.28 17.06
CA HIS A 63 -6.48 -3.78 18.33
C HIS A 63 -6.78 -2.28 18.29
N TYR A 64 -5.88 -1.50 17.72
CA TYR A 64 -6.05 -0.05 17.59
C TYR A 64 -7.21 0.31 16.65
N VAL A 65 -7.33 -0.38 15.51
CA VAL A 65 -8.45 -0.21 14.57
C VAL A 65 -9.77 -0.64 15.21
N GLN A 66 -9.79 -1.76 15.94
CA GLN A 66 -10.96 -2.24 16.66
C GLN A 66 -11.42 -1.23 17.72
N GLU A 67 -10.51 -0.64 18.49
CA GLU A 67 -10.83 0.41 19.46
C GLU A 67 -11.41 1.66 18.78
N LEU A 68 -10.81 2.12 17.67
CA LEU A 68 -11.35 3.23 16.89
C LEU A 68 -12.76 2.91 16.38
N SER A 69 -12.99 1.68 15.91
CA SER A 69 -14.27 1.26 15.33
C SER A 69 -15.47 1.32 16.29
N LYS A 70 -15.21 1.42 17.61
CA LYS A 70 -16.25 1.61 18.63
C LYS A 70 -16.93 2.98 18.56
N ARG A 71 -16.37 3.93 17.80
CA ARG A 71 -16.91 5.28 17.61
C ARG A 71 -17.85 5.32 16.41
N ASP A 72 -18.98 6.00 16.54
CA ASP A 72 -20.03 6.05 15.50
C ASP A 72 -19.60 6.61 14.13
N ARG A 73 -18.54 7.43 14.09
CA ARG A 73 -18.02 8.08 12.88
C ARG A 73 -16.81 7.36 12.29
N VAL A 74 -16.47 6.17 12.78
CA VAL A 74 -15.37 5.35 12.24
C VAL A 74 -15.97 4.20 11.44
N PHE A 75 -15.55 4.06 10.19
CA PHE A 75 -15.94 2.97 9.30
C PHE A 75 -14.69 2.21 8.86
N VAL A 76 -14.67 0.91 9.13
CA VAL A 76 -13.59 0.01 8.72
C VAL A 76 -14.14 -0.91 7.64
N LEU A 77 -13.48 -0.94 6.48
CA LEU A 77 -13.85 -1.80 5.37
C LEU A 77 -12.91 -3.01 5.27
N MET A 78 -13.43 -4.09 4.71
CA MET A 78 -12.68 -5.29 4.38
C MET A 78 -11.76 -5.04 3.18
N GLY A 79 -10.46 -5.34 3.31
CA GLY A 79 -9.53 -5.50 2.21
C GLY A 79 -9.27 -6.96 1.85
N ASN A 80 -8.44 -7.22 0.85
CA ASN A 80 -8.09 -8.60 0.48
C ASN A 80 -7.23 -9.28 1.55
N CYS A 81 -6.38 -8.53 2.27
CA CYS A 81 -5.54 -9.12 3.31
C CYS A 81 -6.38 -9.58 4.51
N GLU A 82 -7.36 -8.78 4.94
CA GLU A 82 -8.30 -9.21 5.98
C GLU A 82 -9.12 -10.43 5.56
N TRP A 83 -9.62 -10.44 4.32
CA TRP A 83 -10.38 -11.59 3.80
C TRP A 83 -9.51 -12.85 3.72
N ALA A 84 -8.26 -12.74 3.24
CA ALA A 84 -7.34 -13.86 3.15
C ALA A 84 -6.97 -14.42 4.53
N LEU A 85 -6.78 -13.55 5.53
CA LEU A 85 -6.52 -13.94 6.92
C LEU A 85 -7.72 -14.68 7.52
N ASP A 86 -8.92 -14.10 7.39
CA ASP A 86 -10.19 -14.71 7.84
C ASP A 86 -10.41 -16.08 7.20
N ALA A 87 -10.32 -16.17 5.87
CA ALA A 87 -10.49 -17.41 5.14
C ALA A 87 -9.45 -18.46 5.57
N LEU A 88 -8.17 -18.07 5.68
CA LEU A 88 -7.09 -18.99 6.04
C LEU A 88 -7.22 -19.54 7.46
N LEU A 89 -7.88 -18.84 8.38
CA LEU A 89 -8.06 -19.30 9.77
C LEU A 89 -9.43 -19.94 10.04
N THR A 90 -10.44 -19.65 9.23
CA THR A 90 -11.82 -20.14 9.45
C THR A 90 -12.27 -21.25 8.49
N ILE A 91 -11.59 -21.44 7.36
CA ILE A 91 -11.92 -22.48 6.36
C ILE A 91 -10.96 -23.68 6.54
N PRO A 92 -11.41 -24.83 7.07
CA PRO A 92 -10.55 -25.99 7.35
C PRO A 92 -9.78 -26.51 6.13
N GLU A 93 -10.38 -26.42 4.94
CA GLU A 93 -9.78 -26.87 3.68
C GLU A 93 -8.53 -26.05 3.29
N LEU A 94 -8.39 -24.82 3.83
CA LEU A 94 -7.25 -23.96 3.58
C LEU A 94 -6.09 -24.19 4.55
N ALA A 95 -6.22 -25.08 5.56
CA ALA A 95 -5.18 -25.31 6.56
C ALA A 95 -3.80 -25.64 5.94
N ASN A 96 -3.77 -26.45 4.88
CA ASN A 96 -2.53 -26.81 4.19
C ASN A 96 -1.83 -25.62 3.49
N GLN A 97 -2.55 -24.50 3.30
CA GLN A 97 -1.99 -23.29 2.72
C GLN A 97 -1.16 -22.49 3.72
N ILE A 98 -1.30 -22.71 5.04
CA ILE A 98 -0.54 -22.01 6.08
C ILE A 98 0.96 -22.15 5.85
N GLN A 99 1.44 -23.35 5.50
CA GLN A 99 2.87 -23.54 5.21
C GLN A 99 3.34 -22.69 4.02
N GLY A 100 2.54 -22.61 2.97
CA GLY A 100 2.83 -21.76 1.81
C GLY A 100 2.73 -20.27 2.15
N TYR A 101 1.78 -19.91 3.00
CA TYR A 101 1.57 -18.57 3.50
C TYR A 101 2.78 -18.08 4.29
N LEU A 102 3.22 -18.86 5.29
CA LEU A 102 4.42 -18.59 6.07
C LEU A 102 5.68 -18.47 5.19
N LYS A 103 5.74 -19.15 4.03
CA LYS A 103 6.89 -19.02 3.11
C LYS A 103 6.83 -17.78 2.21
N ARG A 104 5.63 -17.27 1.87
CA ARG A 104 5.41 -16.24 0.83
C ARG A 104 5.08 -14.87 1.40
N VAL A 105 4.23 -14.83 2.42
CA VAL A 105 3.69 -13.61 3.00
C VAL A 105 4.53 -13.30 4.24
N SER A 106 5.63 -12.63 3.94
CA SER A 106 6.53 -11.89 4.83
C SER A 106 7.30 -12.65 5.92
N SER A 107 8.49 -12.11 6.18
CA SER A 107 9.27 -12.32 7.40
C SER A 107 8.49 -11.99 8.68
N ASN A 108 7.42 -11.19 8.56
CA ASN A 108 6.57 -10.64 9.62
C ASN A 108 5.07 -10.86 9.28
N GLY A 109 4.15 -10.82 10.25
CA GLY A 109 2.71 -11.05 10.01
C GLY A 109 2.04 -11.75 11.19
N CYS A 110 0.72 -11.59 11.36
CA CYS A 110 0.01 -12.05 12.56
C CYS A 110 0.08 -13.58 12.72
N ILE A 111 -0.13 -14.34 11.63
CA ILE A 111 -0.04 -15.81 11.66
C ILE A 111 1.35 -16.26 12.08
N ARG A 112 2.41 -15.62 11.55
CA ARG A 112 3.80 -15.98 11.89
C ARG A 112 4.12 -15.64 13.35
N GLU A 113 3.70 -14.47 13.81
CA GLU A 113 3.90 -14.05 15.19
C GLU A 113 3.27 -15.04 16.18
N VAL A 114 2.00 -15.40 15.95
CA VAL A 114 1.29 -16.38 16.77
C VAL A 114 1.89 -17.78 16.64
N TYR A 115 2.28 -18.18 15.43
CA TYR A 115 2.92 -19.47 15.15
C TYR A 115 4.19 -19.66 15.99
N HIS A 116 5.04 -18.63 16.10
CA HIS A 116 6.23 -18.68 16.95
C HIS A 116 5.91 -18.55 18.43
N ARG A 117 4.96 -17.67 18.81
CA ARG A 117 4.55 -17.47 20.21
C ARG A 117 3.98 -18.74 20.84
N LEU A 118 3.28 -19.56 20.05
CA LEU A 118 2.71 -20.84 20.47
C LEU A 118 3.67 -22.02 20.26
N HIS A 119 4.92 -21.78 19.83
CA HIS A 119 5.92 -22.82 19.60
C HIS A 119 5.48 -23.93 18.62
N LEU A 120 4.70 -23.56 17.59
CA LEU A 120 4.12 -24.50 16.63
C LEU A 120 5.12 -25.01 15.58
N ASP A 121 6.34 -24.45 15.57
CA ASP A 121 7.46 -24.85 14.73
C ASP A 121 8.15 -26.15 15.18
N GLN A 122 7.78 -26.71 16.34
CA GLN A 122 8.36 -27.94 16.88
C GLN A 122 7.89 -29.23 16.18
N GLY A 123 6.92 -29.15 15.26
CA GLY A 123 6.54 -30.26 14.38
C GLY A 123 5.66 -31.35 15.02
N HIS A 124 5.02 -31.05 16.15
CA HIS A 124 4.15 -32.00 16.86
C HIS A 124 2.68 -31.96 16.42
N GLU A 125 2.30 -31.00 15.57
CA GLU A 125 0.91 -30.71 15.24
C GLU A 125 0.62 -30.79 13.74
N THR A 126 -0.60 -31.17 13.40
CA THR A 126 -1.10 -31.15 12.02
C THR A 126 -1.34 -29.71 11.53
N MET A 127 -1.35 -29.45 10.23
CA MET A 127 -1.69 -28.10 9.73
C MET A 127 -3.08 -27.64 10.17
N LEU A 128 -4.05 -28.57 10.28
CA LEU A 128 -5.39 -28.27 10.79
C LEU A 128 -5.36 -27.93 12.29
N GLY A 129 -4.55 -28.62 13.08
CA GLY A 129 -4.37 -28.30 14.49
C GLY A 129 -3.68 -26.94 14.68
N ILE A 130 -2.65 -26.65 13.88
CA ILE A 130 -1.99 -25.32 13.84
C ILE A 130 -3.00 -24.23 13.51
N GLN A 131 -3.80 -24.42 12.46
CA GLN A 131 -4.85 -23.47 12.08
C GLN A 131 -5.80 -23.19 13.25
N LYS A 132 -6.30 -24.25 13.91
CA LYS A 132 -7.20 -24.12 15.06
C LYS A 132 -6.56 -23.37 16.23
N GLN A 133 -5.33 -23.72 16.60
CA GLN A 133 -4.64 -23.05 17.70
C GLN A 133 -4.38 -21.56 17.41
N ILE A 134 -4.05 -21.22 16.17
CA ILE A 134 -3.88 -19.81 15.76
C ILE A 134 -5.24 -19.08 15.74
N ALA A 135 -6.30 -19.73 15.22
CA ALA A 135 -7.64 -19.16 15.21
C ALA A 135 -8.21 -18.96 16.62
N ASP A 136 -7.95 -19.87 17.54
CA ASP A 136 -8.33 -19.76 18.95
C ASP A 136 -7.57 -18.62 19.64
N TYR A 137 -6.28 -18.44 19.32
CA TYR A 137 -5.49 -17.32 19.82
C TYR A 137 -5.98 -15.96 19.30
N LEU A 138 -6.36 -15.89 18.02
CA LEU A 138 -6.84 -14.68 17.34
C LEU A 138 -8.38 -14.58 17.33
N HIS A 139 -9.06 -15.19 18.30
CA HIS A 139 -10.51 -15.34 18.27
C HIS A 139 -11.25 -14.00 18.13
N ASP A 140 -10.87 -13.01 18.93
CA ASP A 140 -11.53 -11.71 18.96
C ASP A 140 -11.22 -10.88 17.70
N GLU A 141 -9.99 -10.98 17.20
CA GLU A 141 -9.51 -10.32 15.98
C GLU A 141 -10.24 -10.85 14.76
N ILE A 142 -10.37 -12.17 14.65
CA ILE A 142 -11.11 -12.81 13.56
C ILE A 142 -12.59 -12.49 13.67
N ALA A 143 -13.18 -12.57 14.85
CA ALA A 143 -14.58 -12.18 15.05
C ALA A 143 -14.85 -10.73 14.62
N PHE A 144 -13.91 -9.80 14.84
CA PHE A 144 -14.00 -8.43 14.33
C PHE A 144 -13.90 -8.38 12.80
N ILE A 145 -12.89 -9.03 12.22
CA ILE A 145 -12.62 -9.03 10.77
C ILE A 145 -13.77 -9.65 9.97
N SER A 146 -14.31 -10.81 10.38
CA SER A 146 -15.35 -11.53 9.62
C SER A 146 -16.64 -10.71 9.42
N HIS A 147 -16.85 -9.64 10.19
CA HIS A 147 -18.04 -8.79 10.14
C HIS A 147 -17.84 -7.48 9.36
N LEU A 148 -16.64 -7.23 8.82
CA LEU A 148 -16.33 -6.00 8.10
C LEU A 148 -17.16 -5.86 6.81
N PRO A 149 -17.74 -4.68 6.56
CA PRO A 149 -18.39 -4.38 5.28
C PRO A 149 -17.36 -4.24 4.14
N VAL A 150 -17.77 -4.60 2.93
CA VAL A 150 -16.93 -4.51 1.72
C VAL A 150 -17.06 -3.17 0.99
N THR A 151 -18.14 -2.42 1.26
CA THR A 151 -18.34 -1.08 0.70
C THR A 151 -19.03 -0.17 1.69
N LEU A 152 -18.75 1.13 1.60
CA LEU A 152 -19.52 2.19 2.23
C LEU A 152 -19.98 3.21 1.18
N LYS A 153 -21.30 3.35 1.03
CA LYS A 153 -21.91 4.45 0.29
C LYS A 153 -22.20 5.59 1.26
N LEU A 154 -21.60 6.75 1.05
CA LEU A 154 -21.78 7.90 1.93
C LEU A 154 -21.91 9.18 1.09
N ASN A 155 -23.09 9.78 1.11
CA ASN A 155 -23.45 10.90 0.22
C ASN A 155 -23.12 10.56 -1.26
N GLN A 156 -22.38 11.44 -1.96
CA GLN A 156 -21.93 11.25 -3.35
C GLN A 156 -20.64 10.41 -3.50
N PHE A 157 -20.20 9.73 -2.43
CA PHE A 157 -18.99 8.92 -2.42
C PHE A 157 -19.33 7.43 -2.29
N LEU A 158 -18.55 6.59 -2.96
CA LEU A 158 -18.49 5.16 -2.74
C LEU A 158 -17.06 4.78 -2.35
N PHE A 159 -16.92 4.18 -1.17
CA PHE A 159 -15.67 3.63 -0.67
C PHE A 159 -15.69 2.11 -0.87
N VAL A 160 -14.66 1.59 -1.53
CA VAL A 160 -14.47 0.16 -1.79
C VAL A 160 -12.96 -0.10 -1.86
N HIS A 161 -12.48 -1.23 -1.35
CA HIS A 161 -11.04 -1.45 -1.23
C HIS A 161 -10.32 -1.45 -2.59
N ALA A 162 -10.77 -2.23 -3.59
CA ALA A 162 -10.08 -2.33 -4.88
C ALA A 162 -10.83 -1.72 -6.06
N GLY A 163 -12.11 -2.04 -6.24
CA GLY A 163 -12.87 -1.55 -7.38
C GLY A 163 -14.26 -2.15 -7.51
N ILE A 164 -14.98 -1.76 -8.57
CA ILE A 164 -16.32 -2.27 -8.89
C ILE A 164 -16.38 -2.64 -10.37
N GLU A 165 -17.22 -3.62 -10.69
CA GLU A 165 -17.48 -3.98 -12.08
C GLU A 165 -18.21 -2.85 -12.81
N LYS A 166 -18.14 -2.82 -14.15
CA LYS A 166 -18.81 -1.82 -15.00
C LYS A 166 -20.33 -2.02 -15.01
N ARG A 167 -20.97 -1.69 -13.90
CA ARG A 167 -22.40 -1.84 -13.65
C ARG A 167 -22.92 -0.73 -12.73
N LYS A 168 -24.22 -0.45 -12.80
CA LYS A 168 -24.85 0.59 -11.95
C LYS A 168 -25.25 0.04 -10.58
N ASP A 169 -25.61 -1.24 -10.51
CA ASP A 169 -25.94 -1.98 -9.30
C ASP A 169 -24.67 -2.54 -8.63
N TYR A 170 -23.75 -1.66 -8.23
CA TYR A 170 -22.40 -2.01 -7.75
C TYR A 170 -22.36 -3.08 -6.65
N LYS A 171 -23.41 -3.21 -5.84
CA LYS A 171 -23.55 -4.23 -4.79
C LYS A 171 -23.53 -5.66 -5.32
N ASN A 172 -23.81 -5.84 -6.60
CA ASN A 172 -23.77 -7.13 -7.27
C ASN A 172 -22.42 -7.40 -7.97
N SER A 173 -21.42 -6.52 -7.81
CA SER A 173 -20.05 -6.85 -8.20
C SER A 173 -19.57 -8.05 -7.40
N SER A 174 -18.76 -8.92 -8.02
CA SER A 174 -18.20 -10.07 -7.31
C SER A 174 -17.32 -9.64 -6.13
N LEU A 175 -17.23 -10.48 -5.09
CA LEU A 175 -16.38 -10.19 -3.93
C LEU A 175 -14.91 -10.00 -4.33
N SER A 176 -14.40 -10.81 -5.27
CA SER A 176 -13.05 -10.66 -5.80
C SER A 176 -12.86 -9.31 -6.51
N SER A 177 -13.84 -8.80 -7.26
CA SER A 177 -13.76 -7.44 -7.81
C SER A 177 -13.69 -6.36 -6.71
N LEU A 178 -14.51 -6.49 -5.66
CA LEU A 178 -14.54 -5.51 -4.57
C LEU A 178 -13.22 -5.46 -3.78
N LEU A 179 -12.53 -6.60 -3.65
CA LEU A 179 -11.32 -6.75 -2.83
C LEU A 179 -10.02 -6.80 -3.62
N GLU A 180 -10.01 -7.17 -4.90
CA GLU A 180 -8.78 -7.53 -5.62
C GLU A 180 -8.75 -7.03 -7.08
N MET A 181 -9.68 -6.15 -7.48
CA MET A 181 -9.70 -5.64 -8.84
C MET A 181 -8.44 -4.87 -9.19
N LYS A 182 -7.64 -5.46 -10.10
CA LYS A 182 -6.45 -4.81 -10.64
C LYS A 182 -6.81 -3.76 -11.68
N TYR A 183 -6.02 -2.67 -11.69
CA TYR A 183 -6.10 -1.62 -12.69
C TYR A 183 -7.47 -0.91 -12.77
N PHE A 184 -8.21 -0.82 -11.67
CA PHE A 184 -9.53 -0.17 -11.63
C PHE A 184 -9.52 1.25 -12.24
N TYR A 185 -8.49 2.06 -11.96
CA TYR A 185 -8.30 3.39 -12.56
C TYR A 185 -8.31 3.39 -14.10
N HIS A 186 -7.74 2.37 -14.75
CA HIS A 186 -7.77 2.25 -16.21
C HIS A 186 -9.10 1.70 -16.72
N GLN A 187 -9.72 0.79 -15.96
CA GLN A 187 -10.98 0.18 -16.35
C GLN A 187 -12.13 1.20 -16.31
N GLY A 188 -12.23 2.02 -15.26
CA GLY A 188 -13.35 2.94 -15.05
C GLY A 188 -14.64 2.24 -14.60
N HIS A 189 -15.68 3.02 -14.28
CA HIS A 189 -16.97 2.53 -13.79
C HIS A 189 -18.16 3.29 -14.39
N LEU A 190 -19.38 2.87 -14.03
CA LEU A 190 -20.65 3.45 -14.54
C LEU A 190 -21.44 4.26 -13.51
N LEU A 191 -20.94 4.41 -12.28
CA LEU A 191 -21.60 5.18 -11.23
C LEU A 191 -21.49 6.69 -11.43
N ASP A 192 -22.49 7.41 -10.92
CA ASP A 192 -22.46 8.87 -10.85
C ASP A 192 -21.64 9.41 -9.69
N ASP A 193 -21.32 8.54 -8.74
CA ASP A 193 -20.57 8.83 -7.52
C ASP A 193 -19.07 8.86 -7.76
N MET A 194 -18.37 9.60 -6.90
CA MET A 194 -16.91 9.51 -6.79
C MET A 194 -16.55 8.20 -6.06
N VAL A 195 -15.76 7.34 -6.69
CA VAL A 195 -15.32 6.04 -6.14
C VAL A 195 -13.89 6.16 -5.61
N ILE A 196 -13.72 5.90 -4.31
CA ILE A 196 -12.42 5.96 -3.63
C ILE A 196 -11.93 4.54 -3.35
N VAL A 197 -10.70 4.25 -3.76
CA VAL A 197 -10.06 2.92 -3.69
C VAL A 197 -8.63 2.97 -3.14
N GLY A 198 -8.20 1.87 -2.53
CA GLY A 198 -6.81 1.56 -2.18
C GLY A 198 -6.28 0.44 -3.09
N HIS A 199 -5.70 -0.61 -2.48
CA HIS A 199 -5.32 -1.89 -3.07
C HIS A 199 -4.15 -1.89 -4.07
N LEU A 200 -4.25 -1.07 -5.13
CA LEU A 200 -3.17 -0.94 -6.12
C LEU A 200 -2.41 0.37 -5.87
N PRO A 201 -1.13 0.30 -5.50
CA PRO A 201 -0.36 1.49 -5.19
C PRO A 201 -0.36 2.49 -6.35
N THR A 202 -0.53 3.78 -6.05
CA THR A 202 -0.68 4.81 -7.07
C THR A 202 0.52 4.93 -8.00
N SER A 203 1.73 4.62 -7.51
CA SER A 203 2.94 4.53 -8.33
C SER A 203 2.76 3.64 -9.55
N ASN A 204 1.96 2.57 -9.48
CA ASN A 204 1.75 1.67 -10.62
C ASN A 204 1.03 2.34 -11.81
N TYR A 205 0.36 3.48 -11.60
CA TYR A 205 -0.31 4.22 -12.67
C TYR A 205 0.59 5.26 -13.34
N TYR A 206 1.79 5.49 -12.82
CA TYR A 206 2.77 6.41 -13.39
C TYR A 206 3.88 5.64 -14.13
N PRO A 207 3.91 5.70 -15.48
CA PRO A 207 4.81 4.85 -16.27
C PRO A 207 6.29 5.22 -16.13
N ASN A 208 6.61 6.50 -15.93
CA ASN A 208 8.00 7.00 -16.00
C ASN A 208 8.48 7.66 -14.69
N GLN A 209 7.71 7.55 -13.60
CA GLN A 209 8.07 8.13 -12.31
C GLN A 209 7.55 7.27 -11.16
N ILE A 210 8.32 7.17 -10.08
CA ILE A 210 7.82 6.65 -8.80
C ILE A 210 7.11 7.80 -8.11
N CYS A 211 5.78 7.72 -8.02
CA CYS A 211 4.94 8.73 -7.39
C CYS A 211 3.84 8.02 -6.61
N ASN A 212 3.83 8.20 -5.29
CA ASN A 212 2.88 7.55 -4.39
C ASN A 212 1.79 8.51 -3.91
N ASP A 213 1.64 9.66 -4.56
CA ASP A 213 0.61 10.65 -4.22
C ASP A 213 -0.78 10.14 -4.61
N ILE A 214 -1.80 10.76 -4.01
CA ILE A 214 -3.20 10.43 -4.29
C ILE A 214 -3.55 10.88 -5.71
N ILE A 215 -4.17 9.98 -6.47
CA ILE A 215 -4.69 10.30 -7.81
C ILE A 215 -6.14 10.72 -7.65
N ILE A 216 -6.48 11.97 -8.00
CA ILE A 216 -7.86 12.47 -8.06
C ILE A 216 -8.21 12.72 -9.53
N ASP A 217 -9.13 11.92 -10.09
CA ASP A 217 -9.60 12.06 -11.46
C ASP A 217 -11.11 12.32 -11.49
N GLU A 218 -11.50 13.60 -11.55
CA GLU A 218 -12.90 14.00 -11.56
C GLU A 218 -13.65 13.55 -12.80
N LYS A 219 -12.96 13.39 -13.94
CA LYS A 219 -13.57 12.94 -15.19
C LYS A 219 -13.95 11.47 -15.10
N LYS A 220 -13.06 10.64 -14.55
CA LYS A 220 -13.35 9.22 -14.29
C LYS A 220 -14.19 9.01 -13.03
N LYS A 221 -14.27 10.02 -12.16
CA LYS A 221 -14.86 9.95 -10.82
C LYS A 221 -14.18 8.89 -9.94
N ILE A 222 -12.85 8.82 -10.02
CA ILE A 222 -12.04 7.87 -9.25
C ILE A 222 -11.00 8.61 -8.42
N ILE A 223 -10.83 8.19 -7.16
CA ILE A 223 -9.71 8.56 -6.32
C ILE A 223 -8.95 7.30 -5.87
N CYS A 224 -7.66 7.21 -6.19
CA CYS A 224 -6.80 6.11 -5.74
C CYS A 224 -5.87 6.63 -4.64
N ILE A 225 -5.87 6.00 -3.47
CA ILE A 225 -5.18 6.52 -2.28
C ILE A 225 -4.02 5.65 -1.76
N ASP A 226 -3.86 4.43 -2.24
CA ASP A 226 -2.80 3.53 -1.76
C ASP A 226 -1.39 4.05 -2.11
N GLY A 227 -0.60 4.39 -1.10
CA GLY A 227 0.78 4.87 -1.24
C GLY A 227 1.85 3.78 -1.17
N GLY A 228 1.45 2.49 -1.19
CA GLY A 228 2.33 1.33 -1.28
C GLY A 228 2.95 0.87 0.03
N THR A 229 2.42 1.27 1.19
CA THR A 229 2.95 0.86 2.50
C THR A 229 2.96 -0.67 2.62
N GLY A 230 4.02 -1.26 3.17
CA GLY A 230 4.15 -2.72 3.30
C GLY A 230 4.41 -3.52 2.00
N VAL A 231 4.25 -2.91 0.83
CA VAL A 231 4.45 -3.57 -0.49
C VAL A 231 5.53 -2.94 -1.36
N LYS A 232 5.89 -1.67 -1.11
CA LYS A 232 6.99 -0.95 -1.77
C LYS A 232 7.96 -0.38 -0.73
N SER A 233 9.26 -0.48 -1.02
CA SER A 233 10.32 0.13 -0.20
C SER A 233 10.17 1.66 -0.14
N ILE A 234 9.91 2.27 -1.29
CA ILE A 234 9.58 3.70 -1.40
C ILE A 234 8.07 3.84 -1.29
N SER A 235 7.57 3.81 -0.07
CA SER A 235 6.14 3.95 0.22
C SER A 235 5.85 5.20 1.04
N GLN A 236 4.58 5.57 1.08
CA GLN A 236 4.02 6.51 2.04
C GLN A 236 2.65 6.01 2.49
N LEU A 237 2.23 6.38 3.70
CA LEU A 237 0.86 6.18 4.13
C LEU A 237 0.09 7.48 3.88
N ASN A 238 -0.92 7.41 3.02
CA ASN A 238 -1.71 8.55 2.57
C ASN A 238 -2.99 8.72 3.38
N ALA A 239 -3.41 9.97 3.54
CA ALA A 239 -4.73 10.36 3.99
C ALA A 239 -5.38 11.29 2.95
N LEU A 240 -6.52 10.88 2.40
CA LEU A 240 -7.43 11.76 1.68
C LEU A 240 -8.33 12.46 2.69
N ILE A 241 -8.41 13.79 2.62
CA ILE A 241 -9.30 14.59 3.44
C ILE A 241 -10.37 15.20 2.54
N ILE A 242 -11.62 14.88 2.81
CA ILE A 242 -12.80 15.37 2.09
C ILE A 242 -13.58 16.28 3.04
N GLU A 243 -13.64 17.58 2.74
CA GLU A 243 -14.45 18.54 3.50
C GLU A 243 -15.67 18.96 2.67
N SER A 244 -16.84 18.98 3.30
CA SER A 244 -18.02 19.63 2.76
C SER A 244 -18.32 20.90 3.52
N LYS A 245 -18.27 22.04 2.82
CA LYS A 245 -18.62 23.37 3.35
C LYS A 245 -19.68 23.97 2.44
N ASP A 246 -20.86 24.25 3.00
CA ASP A 246 -22.00 24.83 2.30
C ASP A 246 -22.39 24.09 1.00
N GLY A 247 -22.27 22.76 1.03
CA GLY A 247 -22.57 21.88 -0.11
C GLY A 247 -21.44 21.74 -1.15
N VAL A 248 -20.35 22.49 -1.01
CA VAL A 248 -19.15 22.38 -1.86
C VAL A 248 -18.18 21.37 -1.26
N ILE A 249 -17.60 20.52 -2.11
CA ILE A 249 -16.58 19.53 -1.71
C ILE A 249 -15.18 20.08 -1.95
N HIS A 250 -14.32 19.94 -0.95
CA HIS A 250 -12.91 20.25 -1.05
C HIS A 250 -12.08 19.01 -0.72
N TYR A 251 -11.09 18.72 -1.55
CA TYR A 251 -10.10 17.68 -1.30
C TYR A 251 -8.81 18.30 -0.81
N SER A 252 -8.22 17.70 0.21
CA SER A 252 -6.82 17.90 0.58
C SER A 252 -6.19 16.55 0.89
N GLN A 253 -4.86 16.50 0.92
CA GLN A 253 -4.12 15.27 1.11
C GLN A 253 -2.96 15.49 2.06
N GLU A 254 -2.67 14.47 2.85
CA GLU A 254 -1.53 14.41 3.76
C GLU A 254 -0.93 13.03 3.69
N TYR A 255 0.35 12.90 4.05
CA TYR A 255 1.00 11.60 4.12
C TYR A 255 2.08 11.55 5.21
N VAL A 256 2.42 10.33 5.62
CA VAL A 256 3.58 10.03 6.45
C VAL A 256 4.52 9.12 5.67
N GLN A 257 5.80 9.51 5.64
CA GLN A 257 6.88 8.77 5.02
C GLN A 257 8.14 8.93 5.90
N PRO A 258 8.43 7.97 6.79
CA PRO A 258 9.48 8.10 7.80
C PRO A 258 10.87 7.83 7.19
N LEU A 259 11.33 8.74 6.34
CA LEU A 259 12.69 8.72 5.76
C LEU A 259 13.57 9.78 6.41
N PRO A 260 14.86 9.50 6.66
CA PRO A 260 15.80 10.48 7.18
C PRO A 260 16.07 11.60 6.16
N TYR A 261 16.22 12.83 6.67
CA TYR A 261 16.55 14.00 5.86
C TYR A 261 18.03 14.32 5.96
N HIS A 262 18.64 14.64 4.81
CA HIS A 262 20.02 15.08 4.72
C HIS A 262 20.11 16.32 3.81
N HIS A 263 21.05 17.21 4.11
CA HIS A 263 21.41 18.34 3.28
C HIS A 263 22.36 17.95 2.16
N VAL A 264 22.12 18.52 1.00
CA VAL A 264 23.05 18.52 -0.13
C VAL A 264 24.19 19.50 0.17
N ILE A 265 25.43 19.04 0.10
CA ILE A 265 26.63 19.82 0.47
C ILE A 265 27.38 20.42 -0.72
N SER A 266 27.03 20.00 -1.94
CA SER A 266 27.61 20.49 -3.20
C SER A 266 26.56 20.49 -4.31
N ASP A 267 26.65 21.43 -5.25
CA ASP A 267 25.80 21.44 -6.43
C ASP A 267 26.00 20.17 -7.27
N VAL A 268 24.89 19.58 -7.71
CA VAL A 268 24.83 18.41 -8.59
C VAL A 268 23.97 18.79 -9.80
N GLU A 269 24.58 18.80 -10.98
CA GLU A 269 23.89 19.03 -12.25
C GLU A 269 23.99 17.79 -13.13
N ILE A 270 22.83 17.25 -13.49
CA ILE A 270 22.72 16.04 -14.31
C ILE A 270 21.98 16.39 -15.60
N SER A 271 22.53 15.96 -16.75
CA SER A 271 21.97 16.21 -18.08
C SER A 271 21.05 15.07 -18.59
N GLN A 272 20.61 14.18 -17.71
CA GLN A 272 19.73 13.06 -18.04
C GLN A 272 18.30 13.55 -18.24
N ASN A 273 17.83 13.49 -19.48
CA ASN A 273 16.47 13.93 -19.85
C ASN A 273 15.45 12.79 -19.82
N GLU A 274 15.89 11.54 -19.94
CA GLU A 274 15.00 10.37 -19.98
C GLU A 274 14.98 9.65 -18.63
N LYS A 275 13.76 9.41 -18.14
CA LYS A 275 13.49 8.70 -16.89
C LYS A 275 12.86 7.35 -17.21
N HIS A 276 13.55 6.28 -16.86
CA HIS A 276 13.01 4.93 -16.96
C HIS A 276 12.48 4.47 -15.62
N LYS A 277 11.54 3.53 -15.67
CA LYS A 277 10.97 2.95 -14.47
C LYS A 277 10.73 1.46 -14.65
N ILE A 278 11.21 0.70 -13.69
CA ILE A 278 10.76 -0.68 -13.46
C ILE A 278 9.72 -0.62 -12.35
N ALA A 279 8.60 -1.30 -12.54
CA ALA A 279 7.51 -1.31 -11.57
C ALA A 279 6.70 -2.60 -11.66
N TYR A 280 5.93 -2.89 -10.62
CA TYR A 280 4.97 -4.00 -10.66
C TYR A 280 4.03 -3.89 -11.88
N PRO A 281 3.71 -5.01 -12.55
CA PRO A 281 4.16 -6.38 -12.30
C PRO A 281 5.43 -6.79 -13.06
N HIS A 282 6.03 -5.85 -13.80
CA HIS A 282 7.11 -6.12 -14.74
C HIS A 282 8.44 -5.80 -14.06
N PHE A 283 8.99 -6.78 -13.34
CA PHE A 283 10.31 -6.67 -12.70
C PHE A 283 11.41 -7.43 -13.45
N GLU A 284 11.05 -8.31 -14.39
CA GLU A 284 12.02 -9.10 -15.13
C GLU A 284 12.86 -8.21 -16.05
N VAL A 285 14.16 -8.48 -16.09
CA VAL A 285 15.13 -7.75 -16.91
C VAL A 285 16.20 -8.69 -17.45
N GLU A 286 16.72 -8.37 -18.63
CA GLU A 286 17.88 -9.03 -19.22
C GLU A 286 19.13 -8.17 -18.97
N VAL A 287 20.15 -8.75 -18.34
CA VAL A 287 21.44 -8.05 -18.15
C VAL A 287 22.24 -8.12 -19.44
N ILE A 288 22.33 -6.99 -20.13
CA ILE A 288 23.04 -6.86 -21.41
C ILE A 288 24.54 -6.76 -21.19
N LYS A 289 24.93 -5.93 -20.21
CA LYS A 289 26.34 -5.71 -19.87
C LYS A 289 26.49 -5.46 -18.38
N LYS A 290 27.30 -6.28 -17.73
CA LYS A 290 27.66 -6.09 -16.32
C LYS A 290 28.63 -4.92 -16.17
N GLY A 291 28.34 -4.02 -15.24
CA GLY A 291 29.27 -3.00 -14.79
C GLY A 291 29.63 -3.16 -13.31
N GLU A 292 30.55 -2.32 -12.84
CA GLU A 292 31.08 -2.37 -11.47
C GLU A 292 30.01 -1.98 -10.43
N GLU A 293 29.38 -0.82 -10.61
CA GLU A 293 28.35 -0.30 -9.70
C GLU A 293 26.92 -0.50 -10.24
N PHE A 294 26.76 -0.35 -11.56
CA PHE A 294 25.48 -0.48 -12.29
C PHE A 294 25.66 -1.42 -13.48
N SER A 295 24.63 -2.20 -13.78
CA SER A 295 24.55 -3.03 -14.98
C SER A 295 23.56 -2.47 -16.00
N GLU A 296 23.93 -2.51 -17.27
CA GLU A 296 23.03 -2.17 -18.38
C GLU A 296 22.02 -3.32 -18.56
N CYS A 297 20.74 -2.99 -18.44
CA CYS A 297 19.65 -3.94 -18.50
C CYS A 297 18.66 -3.55 -19.59
N TYR A 298 17.97 -4.55 -20.14
CA TYR A 298 16.84 -4.39 -21.05
C TYR A 298 15.59 -4.98 -20.42
N GLN A 299 14.50 -4.22 -20.41
CA GLN A 299 13.19 -4.73 -20.01
C GLN A 299 12.32 -4.97 -21.25
N LYS A 300 11.90 -6.22 -21.44
CA LYS A 300 11.14 -6.63 -22.63
C LYS A 300 9.74 -6.03 -22.68
N GLU A 301 9.07 -5.92 -21.54
CA GLU A 301 7.67 -5.48 -21.45
C GLU A 301 7.49 -4.00 -21.78
N THR A 302 8.43 -3.16 -21.36
CA THR A 302 8.43 -1.71 -21.62
C THR A 302 9.31 -1.32 -22.80
N GLN A 303 10.13 -2.25 -23.32
CA GLN A 303 11.13 -2.02 -24.37
C GLN A 303 12.17 -0.96 -24.01
N GLN A 304 12.50 -0.84 -22.73
CA GLN A 304 13.43 0.18 -22.22
C GLN A 304 14.81 -0.40 -21.94
N TYR A 305 15.84 0.40 -22.21
CA TYR A 305 17.21 0.16 -21.76
C TYR A 305 17.51 1.10 -20.58
N LEU A 306 18.01 0.54 -19.48
CA LEU A 306 18.25 1.31 -18.27
C LEU A 306 19.45 0.76 -17.48
N LYS A 307 20.01 1.59 -16.61
CA LYS A 307 21.09 1.19 -15.69
C LYS A 307 20.51 0.82 -14.33
N ILE A 308 20.68 -0.45 -13.94
CA ILE A 308 20.22 -0.94 -12.64
C ILE A 308 21.40 -1.10 -11.69
N LYS A 309 21.32 -0.51 -10.49
CA LYS A 309 22.30 -0.69 -9.42
C LYS A 309 22.39 -2.19 -9.09
N ASN A 310 23.60 -2.74 -9.04
CA ASN A 310 23.79 -4.20 -8.96
C ASN A 310 23.07 -4.87 -7.77
N GLU A 311 22.93 -4.16 -6.64
CA GLU A 311 22.25 -4.58 -5.42
C GLU A 311 20.72 -4.70 -5.58
N PHE A 312 20.15 -4.09 -6.62
CA PHE A 312 18.74 -4.21 -6.98
C PHE A 312 18.48 -5.37 -7.93
N LEU A 313 19.51 -6.10 -8.37
CA LEU A 313 19.37 -7.26 -9.25
C LEU A 313 19.47 -8.56 -8.46
N TYR A 314 18.48 -9.43 -8.62
CA TYR A 314 18.55 -10.80 -8.08
C TYR A 314 18.17 -11.82 -9.14
N LYS A 315 18.63 -13.06 -8.95
CA LYS A 315 18.33 -14.17 -9.85
C LYS A 315 17.41 -15.17 -9.21
N ARG A 316 16.41 -15.61 -9.98
CA ARG A 316 15.49 -16.70 -9.59
C ARG A 316 15.17 -17.54 -10.82
N HIS A 317 15.29 -18.86 -10.70
CA HIS A 317 15.04 -19.82 -11.80
C HIS A 317 15.75 -19.46 -13.12
N HIS A 318 17.00 -18.96 -13.04
CA HIS A 318 17.82 -18.48 -14.17
C HIS A 318 17.39 -17.16 -14.84
N GLN A 319 16.28 -16.56 -14.41
CA GLN A 319 15.85 -15.22 -14.81
C GLN A 319 16.40 -14.17 -13.84
N THR A 320 16.58 -12.94 -14.32
CA THR A 320 17.04 -11.80 -13.52
C THR A 320 15.89 -10.83 -13.31
N TYR A 321 15.78 -10.30 -12.10
CA TYR A 321 14.70 -9.40 -11.70
C TYR A 321 15.27 -8.19 -10.99
N CYS A 322 14.61 -7.05 -11.18
CA CYS A 322 14.73 -5.91 -10.30
C CYS A 322 14.01 -6.20 -8.97
N LEU A 323 14.59 -5.76 -7.86
CA LEU A 323 14.11 -6.07 -6.51
C LEU A 323 12.78 -5.41 -6.19
N ASP A 324 12.56 -4.18 -6.65
CA ASP A 324 11.40 -3.34 -6.36
C ASP A 324 11.21 -2.29 -7.47
N ASP A 325 10.25 -1.38 -7.29
CA ASP A 325 10.12 -0.16 -8.09
C ASP A 325 11.46 0.57 -8.14
N TYR A 326 11.93 0.85 -9.36
CA TYR A 326 13.27 1.36 -9.59
C TYR A 326 13.27 2.40 -10.70
N THR A 327 14.09 3.44 -10.54
CA THR A 327 14.45 4.35 -11.63
C THR A 327 15.96 4.48 -11.74
N ASP A 328 16.45 4.61 -12.97
CA ASP A 328 17.85 4.89 -13.29
C ASP A 328 18.16 6.40 -13.32
N TYR A 329 17.20 7.23 -12.91
CA TYR A 329 17.33 8.68 -12.90
C TYR A 329 18.32 9.14 -11.84
N PHE A 330 19.25 10.02 -12.24
CA PHE A 330 20.11 10.76 -11.32
C PHE A 330 19.53 12.16 -11.07
N ILE A 331 19.42 12.54 -9.79
CA ILE A 331 18.81 13.81 -9.41
C ILE A 331 19.78 14.99 -9.58
N SER A 332 19.25 16.13 -10.00
CA SER A 332 19.93 17.42 -9.85
C SER A 332 19.53 18.06 -8.52
N ALA A 333 20.48 18.70 -7.84
CA ALA A 333 20.25 19.37 -6.57
C ALA A 333 21.26 20.50 -6.34
N LYS A 334 20.89 21.52 -5.58
CA LYS A 334 21.75 22.63 -5.19
C LYS A 334 22.22 22.47 -3.75
N LYS A 335 23.41 23.00 -3.46
CA LYS A 335 23.93 23.05 -2.10
C LYS A 335 22.92 23.74 -1.18
N GLY A 336 22.60 23.08 -0.07
CA GLY A 336 21.62 23.53 0.91
C GLY A 336 20.26 22.84 0.78
N ASP A 337 19.96 22.23 -0.38
CA ASP A 337 18.71 21.48 -0.59
C ASP A 337 18.59 20.33 0.42
N LEU A 338 17.35 19.96 0.73
CA LEU A 338 17.04 18.80 1.57
C LEU A 338 16.59 17.63 0.71
N VAL A 339 17.18 16.46 0.96
CA VAL A 339 16.78 15.18 0.35
C VAL A 339 16.35 14.20 1.43
N LYS A 340 15.37 13.35 1.11
CA LYS A 340 15.06 12.18 1.93
C LYS A 340 15.87 11.00 1.44
N VAL A 341 16.64 10.34 2.31
CA VAL A 341 17.46 9.19 1.92
C VAL A 341 16.65 7.91 2.10
N ILE A 342 16.48 7.16 1.00
CA ILE A 342 15.81 5.85 0.99
C ILE A 342 16.81 4.76 1.39
N GLY A 343 18.02 4.81 0.85
CA GLY A 343 19.07 3.85 1.13
C GLY A 343 20.41 4.28 0.53
N ILE A 344 21.49 3.70 1.06
CA ILE A 344 22.87 3.97 0.62
C ILE A 344 23.45 2.67 0.07
N TYR A 345 24.01 2.74 -1.14
CA TYR A 345 24.51 1.62 -1.92
C TYR A 345 25.87 1.99 -2.50
N SER A 346 26.94 1.58 -1.80
CA SER A 346 28.32 1.95 -2.15
C SER A 346 28.48 3.48 -2.22
N HIS A 347 28.88 4.02 -3.37
CA HIS A 347 29.12 5.44 -3.60
C HIS A 347 27.85 6.26 -3.88
N TYR A 348 26.67 5.62 -3.91
CA TYR A 348 25.42 6.27 -4.32
C TYR A 348 24.34 6.14 -3.24
N ALA A 349 23.58 7.21 -3.04
CA ALA A 349 22.36 7.18 -2.26
C ALA A 349 21.17 7.23 -3.20
N TYR A 350 20.14 6.44 -2.87
CA TYR A 350 18.84 6.54 -3.51
C TYR A 350 17.97 7.45 -2.66
N VAL A 351 17.43 8.51 -3.25
CA VAL A 351 16.85 9.62 -2.50
C VAL A 351 15.56 10.13 -3.15
N ILE A 352 14.81 10.90 -2.37
CA ILE A 352 13.68 11.71 -2.85
C ILE A 352 14.08 13.18 -2.72
N HIS A 353 14.08 13.90 -3.84
CA HIS A 353 14.33 15.33 -3.92
C HIS A 353 13.18 16.02 -4.66
N GLN A 354 12.50 16.97 -4.00
CA GLN A 354 11.38 17.72 -4.59
C GLN A 354 10.28 16.85 -5.24
N GLY A 355 10.01 15.68 -4.65
CA GLY A 355 9.00 14.72 -5.14
C GLY A 355 9.53 13.74 -6.21
N GLU A 356 10.77 13.91 -6.65
CA GLU A 356 11.41 13.01 -7.61
C GLU A 356 12.31 11.99 -6.90
N VAL A 357 12.17 10.73 -7.27
CA VAL A 357 13.05 9.65 -6.81
C VAL A 357 14.23 9.53 -7.76
N GLY A 358 15.44 9.34 -7.23
CA GLY A 358 16.60 9.03 -8.05
C GLY A 358 17.90 8.88 -7.26
N TRP A 359 19.00 8.80 -7.99
CA TRP A 359 20.35 8.58 -7.48
C TRP A 359 21.11 9.88 -7.28
N ILE A 360 21.89 9.95 -6.20
CA ILE A 360 22.87 11.01 -5.95
C ILE A 360 24.16 10.40 -5.43
N ASP A 361 25.32 10.98 -5.76
CA ASP A 361 26.60 10.56 -5.16
C ASP A 361 26.58 10.89 -3.67
N VAL A 362 26.99 9.94 -2.84
CA VAL A 362 27.03 10.09 -1.37
C VAL A 362 27.90 11.27 -0.97
N LYS A 363 28.95 11.60 -1.73
CA LYS A 363 29.83 12.76 -1.46
C LYS A 363 29.11 14.10 -1.57
N CYS A 364 27.92 14.12 -2.18
CA CYS A 364 27.11 15.32 -2.34
C CYS A 364 26.09 15.53 -1.21
N ILE A 365 26.00 14.63 -0.23
CA ILE A 365 25.06 14.72 0.91
C ILE A 365 25.77 14.54 2.25
N ASN A 366 25.26 15.17 3.31
CA ASN A 366 25.82 15.05 4.67
C ASN A 366 25.25 13.84 5.43
N LEU A 367 25.69 12.64 5.07
CA LEU A 367 25.28 11.41 5.78
C LEU A 367 25.69 11.38 7.25
#